data_AF-A0A7C7YRQ4-F1
#
_entry.id   AF-A0A7C7YRQ4-F1
#
_cell.length_a   1.000
_cell.length_b   1.000
_cell.length_c   1.000
_cell.angle_alpha   90.00
_cell.angle_beta   90.00
_cell.angle_gamma   90.00
#
_symmetry.space_group_name_H-M   'P 1'
#
loop_
_entity.id
_entity.type
_entity.pdbx_description
1 polymer ?
#
loop_
_entity_poly.entity_id
_entity_poly.type
_entity_poly.pdbx_seq_one_letter_code
_entity_poly.pdbx_strand_id
1 'polypeptide(L)'
;MSHAHCSHPASRSSALRRSGVGAFCVAILTFLASVWLIPATPALGGNERSLEASTSDISRARSQLAGAIQKDRFDEASRAVDELVKDGSKKAIDALVQVGLGGQSYGIERYIGSKLVGIPAGEGLDRLCYLANKDKRSSARIILTLVLSTRSESNAYKAVLTNLYDPDDSVSLTVIEALEKKDDLGSVDHLIEALARQEKVGRSGTLLAYEIRKCLLKLVGEDFKVSADWKNFWEPRKKDYKRPPPGKLKRGVTSVKRDPPAFFGMEVAAKNVVFLLDVSGSMEVVDDLPEDPGD
;
A
#
# COMPACT_ATOMS: atom_id res chain seq x y z
N MET A 1 22.35 37.11 52.70
CA MET A 1 22.60 36.76 54.11
C MET A 1 22.43 35.26 54.27
N SER A 2 23.49 34.60 54.75
CA SER A 2 23.59 33.28 55.41
C SER A 2 22.78 32.09 54.88
N HIS A 3 23.43 31.07 54.29
CA HIS A 3 24.01 29.87 54.94
C HIS A 3 22.90 28.84 55.30
N ALA A 4 23.00 27.52 55.09
CA ALA A 4 24.09 26.66 54.65
C ALA A 4 23.59 25.21 54.41
N HIS A 5 24.28 24.53 53.48
CA HIS A 5 24.86 23.17 53.54
C HIS A 5 24.07 21.86 53.77
N CYS A 6 24.42 20.93 52.85
CA CYS A 6 24.76 19.51 53.05
C CYS A 6 23.60 18.49 53.18
N SER A 7 23.65 17.26 52.64
CA SER A 7 24.69 16.48 51.96
C SER A 7 24.09 15.14 51.46
N HIS A 8 24.62 14.57 50.37
CA HIS A 8 24.47 13.14 50.04
C HIS A 8 25.28 12.25 51.02
N PRO A 9 24.94 10.95 51.16
CA PRO A 9 25.76 9.93 50.49
C PRO A 9 25.01 8.71 49.96
N ALA A 10 25.67 8.01 49.03
CA ALA A 10 25.35 6.70 48.50
C ALA A 10 25.79 5.56 49.43
N SER A 11 25.18 4.38 49.34
CA SER A 11 25.86 3.06 49.25
C SER A 11 24.95 1.86 49.60
N ARG A 12 24.82 0.95 48.61
CA ARG A 12 24.81 -0.52 48.67
C ARG A 12 24.00 -1.25 49.76
N SER A 13 23.07 -2.10 49.31
CA SER A 13 22.99 -3.48 49.82
C SER A 13 22.59 -4.46 48.72
N SER A 14 23.40 -5.49 48.60
CA SER A 14 23.28 -6.68 47.75
C SER A 14 22.30 -7.71 48.29
N ALA A 15 21.80 -8.53 47.37
CA ALA A 15 21.46 -9.95 47.48
C ALA A 15 20.16 -10.35 48.21
N LEU A 16 19.24 -10.91 47.42
CA LEU A 16 18.68 -12.24 47.74
C LEU A 16 18.31 -12.99 46.45
N ARG A 17 18.98 -14.14 46.30
CA ARG A 17 18.74 -15.19 45.31
C ARG A 17 17.51 -16.01 45.69
N ARG A 18 16.81 -16.55 44.67
CA ARG A 18 16.19 -17.89 44.63
C ARG A 18 15.84 -18.18 43.16
N SER A 19 16.57 -19.09 42.50
CA SER A 19 16.17 -20.49 42.20
C SER A 19 14.92 -20.57 41.33
N GLY A 20 14.87 -21.21 40.16
CA GLY A 20 15.81 -22.03 39.41
C GLY A 20 15.04 -22.49 38.16
N VAL A 21 15.73 -22.70 37.05
CA VAL A 21 15.14 -23.40 35.90
C VAL A 21 16.16 -24.44 35.47
N GLY A 22 15.78 -25.69 35.72
CA GLY A 22 16.56 -26.87 35.43
C GLY A 22 16.66 -27.15 33.94
N ALA A 23 17.70 -27.92 33.63
CA ALA A 23 18.04 -28.47 32.34
C ALA A 23 16.88 -29.20 31.66
N PHE A 24 16.71 -28.99 30.36
CA PHE A 24 16.03 -29.94 29.49
C PHE A 24 17.08 -30.74 28.71
N CYS A 25 17.31 -31.97 29.18
CA CYS A 25 17.98 -33.02 28.44
C CYS A 25 17.02 -33.66 27.43
N VAL A 26 17.63 -34.03 26.31
CA VAL A 26 17.15 -34.85 25.20
C VAL A 26 16.52 -36.17 25.65
N ALA A 27 15.42 -36.59 24.99
CA ALA A 27 15.16 -38.00 24.71
C ALA A 27 14.15 -38.16 23.55
N ILE A 28 14.62 -38.82 22.49
CA ILE A 28 13.86 -39.42 21.40
C ILE A 28 13.52 -40.86 21.84
N LEU A 29 12.28 -41.34 21.63
CA LEU A 29 11.92 -42.67 21.08
C LEU A 29 10.44 -43.04 21.35
N THR A 30 9.72 -43.21 20.23
CA THR A 30 8.73 -44.25 19.90
C THR A 30 8.05 -45.07 21.02
N PHE A 31 6.71 -45.15 21.01
CA PHE A 31 5.99 -46.40 21.25
C PHE A 31 4.57 -46.40 20.66
N LEU A 32 4.09 -47.62 20.41
CA LEU A 32 3.02 -48.08 19.52
C LEU A 32 1.57 -47.74 19.91
N ALA A 33 0.76 -47.67 18.85
CA ALA A 33 -0.60 -48.16 18.68
C ALA A 33 -1.48 -48.40 19.93
N SER A 34 -2.60 -47.68 20.00
CA SER A 34 -3.83 -48.16 20.64
C SER A 34 -5.01 -47.74 19.78
N VAL A 35 -5.47 -48.71 19.00
CA VAL A 35 -6.74 -48.69 18.27
C VAL A 35 -7.87 -48.56 19.29
N TRP A 36 -8.62 -47.47 19.23
CA TRP A 36 -9.97 -47.42 19.79
C TRP A 36 -10.95 -47.32 18.63
N LEU A 37 -11.68 -48.43 18.42
CA LEU A 37 -12.90 -48.48 17.62
C LEU A 37 -13.90 -47.48 18.20
N ILE A 38 -14.17 -46.41 17.46
CA ILE A 38 -15.41 -45.64 17.60
C ILE A 38 -16.30 -46.08 16.43
N PRO A 39 -17.56 -46.50 16.66
CA PRO A 39 -18.46 -46.86 15.59
C PRO A 39 -18.69 -45.66 14.67
N ALA A 40 -18.40 -45.87 13.39
CA ALA A 40 -18.63 -44.91 12.32
C ALA A 40 -20.14 -44.64 12.18
N THR A 41 -20.59 -43.50 12.67
CA THR A 41 -21.85 -42.88 12.23
C THR A 41 -21.67 -42.37 10.79
N PRO A 42 -22.51 -42.77 9.82
CA PRO A 42 -22.40 -42.28 8.45
C PRO A 42 -23.05 -40.89 8.37
N ALA A 43 -22.26 -39.84 8.60
CA ALA A 43 -22.63 -38.45 8.36
C ALA A 43 -21.64 -37.76 7.39
N LEU A 44 -21.12 -38.51 6.41
CA LEU A 44 -19.97 -38.14 5.57
C LEU A 44 -20.31 -38.18 4.06
N GLY A 45 -21.48 -37.67 3.68
CA GLY A 45 -21.89 -37.61 2.26
C GLY A 45 -22.36 -36.23 1.77
N GLY A 46 -22.71 -35.31 2.68
CA GLY A 46 -23.27 -34.00 2.31
C GLY A 46 -22.21 -32.94 2.03
N ASN A 47 -21.15 -32.89 2.85
CA ASN A 47 -20.21 -31.78 2.83
C ASN A 47 -19.17 -31.86 1.70
N GLU A 48 -18.79 -33.08 1.28
CA GLU A 48 -17.84 -33.29 0.19
C GLU A 48 -18.47 -32.97 -1.18
N ARG A 49 -19.71 -33.41 -1.42
CA ARG A 49 -20.43 -33.10 -2.67
C ARG A 49 -20.72 -31.60 -2.85
N SER A 50 -21.02 -30.88 -1.77
CA SER A 50 -21.23 -29.43 -1.85
C SER A 50 -19.93 -28.66 -2.12
N LEU A 51 -18.81 -29.11 -1.55
CA LEU A 51 -17.50 -28.51 -1.81
C LEU A 51 -17.04 -28.77 -3.26
N GLU A 52 -17.21 -30.00 -3.75
CA GLU A 52 -16.87 -30.38 -5.12
C GLU A 52 -17.68 -29.59 -6.14
N ALA A 53 -18.99 -29.47 -5.93
CA ALA A 53 -19.86 -28.66 -6.79
C ALA A 53 -19.40 -27.19 -6.84
N SER A 54 -19.18 -26.55 -5.69
CA SER A 54 -18.67 -25.17 -5.61
C SER A 54 -17.33 -24.99 -6.33
N THR A 55 -16.38 -25.93 -6.17
CA THR A 55 -15.10 -25.85 -6.90
C THR A 55 -15.26 -26.01 -8.41
N SER A 56 -16.20 -26.86 -8.85
CA SER A 56 -16.49 -27.05 -10.27
C SER A 56 -17.13 -25.81 -10.89
N ASP A 57 -18.00 -25.12 -10.14
CA ASP A 57 -18.68 -23.91 -10.58
C ASP A 57 -17.69 -22.72 -10.64
N ILE A 58 -16.82 -22.56 -9.65
CA ILE A 58 -15.73 -21.56 -9.69
C ILE A 58 -14.82 -21.78 -10.90
N SER A 59 -14.45 -23.03 -11.19
CA SER A 59 -13.61 -23.36 -12.36
C SER A 59 -14.30 -23.03 -13.69
N ARG A 60 -15.61 -23.32 -13.77
CA ARG A 60 -16.43 -22.99 -14.94
C ARG A 60 -16.54 -21.48 -15.13
N ALA A 61 -16.92 -20.74 -14.08
CA ALA A 61 -17.05 -19.28 -14.11
C ALA A 61 -15.72 -18.60 -14.47
N ARG A 62 -14.59 -19.08 -13.90
CA ARG A 62 -13.24 -18.63 -14.27
C ARG A 62 -12.97 -18.80 -15.76
N SER A 63 -13.29 -19.97 -16.31
CA SER A 63 -13.05 -20.28 -17.73
C SER A 63 -13.93 -19.44 -18.65
N GLN A 64 -15.20 -19.22 -18.27
CA GLN A 64 -16.12 -18.33 -18.98
C GLN A 64 -15.62 -16.88 -18.96
N LEU A 65 -15.19 -16.38 -17.81
CA LEU A 65 -14.60 -15.05 -17.68
C LEU A 65 -13.40 -14.88 -18.63
N ALA A 66 -12.47 -15.83 -18.62
CA ALA A 66 -11.29 -15.77 -19.48
C ALA A 66 -11.66 -15.76 -20.98
N GLY A 67 -12.56 -16.65 -21.38
CA GLY A 67 -13.01 -16.75 -22.77
C GLY A 67 -13.80 -15.51 -23.22
N ALA A 68 -14.61 -14.92 -22.34
CA ALA A 68 -15.38 -13.73 -22.64
C ALA A 68 -14.50 -12.48 -22.77
N ILE A 69 -13.48 -12.32 -21.91
CA ILE A 69 -12.49 -11.23 -22.03
C ILE A 69 -11.74 -11.33 -23.36
N GLN A 70 -11.30 -12.52 -23.76
CA GLN A 70 -10.58 -12.71 -25.03
C GLN A 70 -11.43 -12.38 -26.27
N LYS A 71 -12.75 -12.57 -26.17
CA LYS A 71 -13.71 -12.32 -27.26
C LYS A 71 -14.36 -10.94 -27.16
N ASP A 72 -13.91 -10.10 -26.22
CA ASP A 72 -14.48 -8.78 -25.91
C ASP A 72 -15.99 -8.79 -25.65
N ARG A 73 -16.48 -9.83 -24.96
CA ARG A 73 -17.90 -10.01 -24.64
C ARG A 73 -18.19 -9.54 -23.23
N PHE A 74 -18.40 -8.24 -23.06
CA PHE A 74 -18.62 -7.62 -21.76
C PHE A 74 -19.76 -8.28 -20.96
N ASP A 75 -20.90 -8.54 -21.59
CA ASP A 75 -22.08 -9.10 -20.90
C ASP A 75 -21.85 -10.54 -20.40
N GLU A 76 -21.09 -11.34 -21.14
CA GLU A 76 -20.75 -12.70 -20.71
C GLU A 76 -19.73 -12.66 -19.57
N ALA A 77 -18.73 -11.77 -19.67
CA ALA A 77 -17.72 -11.58 -18.65
C ALA A 77 -18.33 -11.01 -17.35
N SER A 78 -19.26 -10.05 -17.42
CA SER A 78 -19.88 -9.44 -16.25
C SER A 78 -20.71 -10.45 -15.45
N ARG A 79 -21.41 -11.39 -16.11
CA ARG A 79 -22.12 -12.49 -15.44
C ARG A 79 -21.19 -13.43 -14.71
N ALA A 80 -20.07 -13.82 -15.33
CA ALA A 80 -19.06 -14.65 -14.68
C ALA A 80 -18.40 -13.94 -13.48
N VAL A 81 -18.20 -12.62 -13.58
CA VAL A 81 -17.77 -11.79 -12.44
C VAL A 81 -18.80 -11.83 -11.32
N ASP A 82 -20.08 -11.62 -11.61
CA ASP A 82 -21.13 -11.63 -10.59
C ASP A 82 -21.26 -12.99 -9.88
N GLU A 83 -21.08 -14.10 -10.61
CA GLU A 83 -21.06 -15.44 -10.04
C GLU A 83 -19.89 -15.63 -9.06
N LEU A 84 -18.67 -15.25 -9.46
CA LEU A 84 -17.48 -15.33 -8.60
C LEU A 84 -17.58 -14.40 -7.37
N VAL A 85 -18.11 -13.20 -7.54
CA VAL A 85 -18.31 -12.25 -6.44
C VAL A 85 -19.36 -12.75 -5.46
N LYS A 86 -20.45 -13.37 -5.96
CA LYS A 86 -21.52 -13.93 -5.12
C LYS A 86 -21.03 -15.12 -4.30
N ASP A 87 -20.18 -15.97 -4.86
CA ASP A 87 -19.54 -17.05 -4.10
C ASP A 87 -18.66 -16.49 -2.98
N GLY A 88 -17.85 -15.47 -3.29
CA GLY A 88 -17.11 -14.69 -2.30
C GLY A 88 -16.02 -15.47 -1.54
N SER A 89 -15.78 -16.74 -1.89
CA SER A 89 -14.75 -17.55 -1.27
C SER A 89 -13.35 -17.09 -1.65
N LYS A 90 -12.37 -17.48 -0.86
CA LYS A 90 -10.95 -17.24 -1.18
C LYS A 90 -10.56 -17.69 -2.60
N LYS A 91 -11.10 -18.84 -3.04
CA LYS A 91 -10.83 -19.41 -4.37
C LYS A 91 -11.50 -18.61 -5.50
N ALA A 92 -12.72 -18.14 -5.29
CA ALA A 92 -13.41 -17.31 -6.27
C ALA A 92 -12.73 -15.95 -6.44
N ILE A 93 -12.30 -15.32 -5.34
CA ILE A 93 -11.51 -14.09 -5.38
C ILE A 93 -10.18 -14.30 -6.12
N ASP A 94 -9.48 -15.42 -5.88
CA ASP A 94 -8.25 -15.76 -6.61
C ASP A 94 -8.50 -15.89 -8.12
N ALA A 95 -9.56 -16.60 -8.50
CA ALA A 95 -9.92 -16.76 -9.91
C ALA A 95 -10.24 -15.40 -10.57
N LEU A 96 -11.03 -14.56 -9.89
CA LEU A 96 -11.44 -13.25 -10.35
C LEU A 96 -10.24 -12.31 -10.57
N VAL A 97 -9.33 -12.23 -9.58
CA VAL A 97 -8.15 -11.37 -9.68
C VAL A 97 -7.14 -11.90 -10.71
N GLN A 98 -6.94 -13.22 -10.79
CA GLN A 98 -6.00 -13.81 -11.74
C GLN A 98 -6.41 -13.52 -13.19
N VAL A 99 -7.67 -13.73 -13.52
CA VAL A 99 -8.17 -13.63 -14.90
C VAL A 99 -8.65 -12.22 -15.24
N GLY A 100 -9.39 -11.59 -14.32
CA GLY A 100 -10.12 -10.36 -14.60
C GLY A 100 -9.31 -9.07 -14.44
N LEU A 101 -8.22 -9.08 -13.64
CA LEU A 101 -7.34 -7.92 -13.43
C LEU A 101 -5.99 -8.07 -14.17
N GLY A 102 -6.05 -8.60 -15.39
CA GLY A 102 -4.88 -8.94 -16.21
C GLY A 102 -4.43 -7.88 -17.22
N GLY A 103 -5.01 -6.68 -17.20
CA GLY A 103 -4.74 -5.59 -18.15
C GLY A 103 -5.37 -5.77 -19.53
N GLN A 104 -6.25 -6.76 -19.72
CA GLN A 104 -6.78 -7.14 -21.03
C GLN A 104 -8.08 -6.40 -21.39
N SER A 105 -8.86 -5.97 -20.40
CA SER A 105 -10.12 -5.26 -20.63
C SER A 105 -10.39 -4.26 -19.51
N TYR A 106 -10.22 -2.97 -19.82
CA TYR A 106 -10.47 -1.88 -18.87
C TYR A 106 -11.91 -1.89 -18.34
N GLY A 107 -12.88 -2.17 -19.20
CA GLY A 107 -14.30 -2.21 -18.81
C GLY A 107 -14.56 -3.28 -17.74
N ILE A 108 -13.99 -4.48 -17.92
CA ILE A 108 -14.15 -5.57 -16.96
C ILE A 108 -13.37 -5.31 -15.67
N GLU A 109 -12.17 -4.75 -15.76
CA GLU A 109 -11.40 -4.37 -14.56
C GLU A 109 -12.14 -3.36 -13.69
N ARG A 110 -12.72 -2.34 -14.32
CA ARG A 110 -13.56 -1.34 -13.63
C ARG A 110 -14.81 -2.00 -13.03
N TYR A 111 -15.44 -2.91 -13.75
CA TYR A 111 -16.62 -3.63 -13.27
C TYR A 111 -16.28 -4.48 -12.04
N ILE A 112 -15.19 -5.25 -12.10
CA ILE A 112 -14.67 -6.05 -10.98
C ILE A 112 -14.40 -5.16 -9.77
N GLY A 113 -13.67 -4.04 -9.96
CA GLY A 113 -13.41 -3.08 -8.89
C GLY A 113 -14.70 -2.61 -8.21
N SER A 114 -15.72 -2.24 -8.99
CA SER A 114 -17.01 -1.80 -8.43
C SER A 114 -17.73 -2.87 -7.60
N LYS A 115 -17.61 -4.14 -7.98
CA LYS A 115 -18.26 -5.26 -7.28
C LYS A 115 -17.52 -5.67 -6.02
N LEU A 116 -16.19 -5.59 -6.04
CA LEU A 116 -15.34 -5.88 -4.89
C LEU A 116 -15.48 -4.86 -3.75
N VAL A 117 -16.02 -3.67 -4.02
CA VAL A 117 -16.39 -2.73 -2.94
C VAL A 117 -17.52 -3.27 -2.07
N GLY A 118 -18.39 -4.13 -2.61
CA GLY A 118 -19.62 -4.60 -1.94
C GLY A 118 -19.52 -5.97 -1.26
N ILE A 119 -18.41 -6.70 -1.40
CA ILE A 119 -18.28 -8.02 -0.75
C ILE A 119 -18.35 -7.92 0.78
N PRO A 120 -18.93 -8.91 1.46
CA PRO A 120 -19.03 -8.91 2.92
C PRO A 120 -17.65 -9.10 3.56
N ALA A 121 -17.53 -8.67 4.82
CA ALA A 121 -16.39 -9.02 5.65
C ALA A 121 -16.33 -10.55 5.83
N GLY A 122 -15.12 -11.11 5.77
CA GLY A 122 -14.90 -12.56 5.83
C GLY A 122 -13.68 -12.97 5.01
N GLU A 123 -13.59 -14.26 4.68
CA GLU A 123 -12.42 -14.83 3.99
C GLU A 123 -12.14 -14.22 2.62
N GLY A 124 -13.18 -13.79 1.89
CA GLY A 124 -13.03 -13.11 0.60
C GLY A 124 -12.36 -11.74 0.76
N LEU A 125 -12.79 -10.94 1.74
CA LEU A 125 -12.17 -9.64 2.05
C LEU A 125 -10.73 -9.81 2.54
N ASP A 126 -10.47 -10.80 3.42
CA ASP A 126 -9.12 -11.10 3.89
C ASP A 126 -8.21 -11.52 2.72
N ARG A 127 -8.76 -12.27 1.76
CA ARG A 127 -8.03 -12.63 0.55
C ARG A 127 -7.70 -11.41 -0.31
N LEU A 128 -8.61 -10.46 -0.45
CA LEU A 128 -8.35 -9.21 -1.18
C LEU A 128 -7.28 -8.37 -0.50
N CYS A 129 -7.31 -8.25 0.83
CA CYS A 129 -6.28 -7.58 1.60
C CYS A 129 -4.89 -8.22 1.35
N TYR A 130 -4.83 -9.56 1.31
CA TYR A 130 -3.61 -10.27 0.96
C TYR A 130 -3.15 -9.97 -0.48
N LEU A 131 -4.04 -10.09 -1.47
CA LEU A 131 -3.71 -9.91 -2.88
C LEU A 131 -3.31 -8.47 -3.20
N ALA A 132 -3.93 -7.47 -2.56
CA ALA A 132 -3.56 -6.06 -2.71
C ALA A 132 -2.08 -5.80 -2.39
N ASN A 133 -1.48 -6.59 -1.49
CA ASN A 133 -0.10 -6.40 -1.04
C ASN A 133 0.89 -7.42 -1.66
N LYS A 134 0.37 -8.51 -2.26
CA LYS A 134 1.18 -9.69 -2.65
C LYS A 134 0.97 -10.16 -4.09
N ASP A 135 -0.02 -9.65 -4.82
CA ASP A 135 -0.14 -9.96 -6.25
C ASP A 135 1.12 -9.46 -6.96
N LYS A 136 1.63 -10.27 -7.89
CA LYS A 136 2.86 -9.96 -8.63
C LYS A 136 2.70 -8.74 -9.54
N ARG A 137 1.48 -8.50 -10.03
CA ARG A 137 1.15 -7.44 -10.99
C ARG A 137 0.80 -6.16 -10.23
N SER A 138 1.53 -5.08 -10.50
CA SER A 138 1.25 -3.79 -9.85
C SER A 138 -0.11 -3.22 -10.26
N SER A 139 -0.56 -3.45 -11.50
CA SER A 139 -1.92 -3.06 -11.94
C SER A 139 -3.03 -3.65 -11.06
N ALA A 140 -2.95 -4.94 -10.75
CA ALA A 140 -3.89 -5.59 -9.83
C ALA A 140 -3.79 -4.97 -8.42
N ARG A 141 -2.58 -4.76 -7.90
CA ARG A 141 -2.38 -4.11 -6.59
C ARG A 141 -2.97 -2.70 -6.54
N ILE A 142 -2.83 -1.90 -7.60
CA ILE A 142 -3.42 -0.56 -7.72
C ILE A 142 -4.95 -0.64 -7.62
N ILE A 143 -5.59 -1.46 -8.44
CA ILE A 143 -7.06 -1.60 -8.46
C ILE A 143 -7.56 -2.07 -7.09
N LEU A 144 -6.92 -3.08 -6.52
CA LEU A 144 -7.30 -3.62 -5.20
C LEU A 144 -7.07 -2.59 -4.08
N THR A 145 -6.02 -1.78 -4.16
CA THR A 145 -5.78 -0.68 -3.21
C THR A 145 -6.90 0.35 -3.29
N LEU A 146 -7.32 0.73 -4.49
CA LEU A 146 -8.43 1.66 -4.67
C LEU A 146 -9.73 1.10 -4.08
N VAL A 147 -10.01 -0.18 -4.33
CA VAL A 147 -11.17 -0.87 -3.73
C VAL A 147 -11.10 -0.80 -2.20
N LEU A 148 -9.98 -1.25 -1.62
CA LEU A 148 -9.81 -1.27 -0.16
C LEU A 148 -9.79 0.14 0.47
N SER A 149 -9.43 1.18 -0.28
CA SER A 149 -9.44 2.56 0.22
C SER A 149 -10.84 3.09 0.52
N THR A 150 -11.85 2.59 -0.20
CA THR A 150 -13.26 2.95 0.00
C THR A 150 -13.90 2.23 1.19
N ARG A 151 -13.18 1.29 1.80
CA ARG A 151 -13.68 0.40 2.84
C ARG A 151 -13.37 0.94 4.24
N SER A 152 -14.26 0.63 5.18
CA SER A 152 -14.17 1.06 6.58
C SER A 152 -13.41 0.08 7.47
N GLU A 153 -13.25 -1.15 7.01
CA GLU A 153 -12.70 -2.26 7.78
C GLU A 153 -11.22 -2.03 8.11
N SER A 154 -10.82 -2.35 9.34
CA SER A 154 -9.44 -2.09 9.82
C SER A 154 -8.38 -2.89 9.06
N ASN A 155 -8.69 -4.15 8.65
CA ASN A 155 -7.81 -4.96 7.81
C ASN A 155 -7.59 -4.34 6.42
N ALA A 156 -8.65 -3.81 5.80
CA ALA A 156 -8.58 -3.09 4.53
C ALA A 156 -7.70 -1.84 4.66
N TYR A 157 -7.89 -1.05 5.72
CA TYR A 157 -7.06 0.13 5.95
C TYR A 157 -5.59 -0.22 6.21
N LYS A 158 -5.31 -1.28 6.99
CA LYS A 158 -3.95 -1.79 7.18
C LYS A 158 -3.31 -2.24 5.87
N ALA A 159 -4.07 -2.86 4.97
CA ALA A 159 -3.57 -3.25 3.66
C ALA A 159 -3.20 -2.01 2.82
N VAL A 160 -4.07 -1.01 2.77
CA VAL A 160 -3.78 0.28 2.09
C VAL A 160 -2.52 0.93 2.65
N LEU A 161 -2.37 1.04 3.98
CA LEU A 161 -1.16 1.60 4.61
C LEU A 161 0.11 0.78 4.32
N THR A 162 -0.01 -0.53 4.14
CA THR A 162 1.14 -1.39 3.77
C THR A 162 1.65 -1.05 2.37
N ASN A 163 0.75 -0.74 1.44
CA ASN A 163 1.06 -0.42 0.05
C ASN A 163 1.74 0.95 -0.12
N LEU A 164 1.84 1.77 0.93
CA LEU A 164 2.68 2.97 0.94
C LEU A 164 4.17 2.64 0.80
N TYR A 165 4.54 1.40 1.12
CA TYR A 165 5.90 0.89 1.04
C TYR A 165 6.09 -0.10 -0.13
N ASP A 166 5.20 -0.07 -1.12
CA ASP A 166 5.26 -0.97 -2.26
C ASP A 166 6.53 -0.68 -3.10
N PRO A 167 7.21 -1.70 -3.64
CA PRO A 167 8.35 -1.50 -4.53
C PRO A 167 8.01 -0.76 -5.82
N ASP A 168 6.76 -0.80 -6.27
CA ASP A 168 6.27 -0.03 -7.42
C ASP A 168 5.71 1.32 -6.94
N ASP A 169 6.37 2.41 -7.38
CA ASP A 169 5.97 3.77 -7.05
C ASP A 169 4.50 4.06 -7.41
N SER A 170 3.97 3.45 -8.48
CA SER A 170 2.58 3.68 -8.93
C SER A 170 1.56 3.20 -7.89
N VAL A 171 1.87 2.09 -7.21
CA VAL A 171 1.04 1.57 -6.11
C VAL A 171 1.13 2.54 -4.92
N SER A 172 2.33 2.97 -4.56
CA SER A 172 2.54 3.91 -3.45
C SER A 172 1.86 5.27 -3.70
N LEU A 173 1.93 5.80 -4.92
CA LEU A 173 1.24 7.03 -5.34
C LEU A 173 -0.29 6.89 -5.24
N THR A 174 -0.82 5.72 -5.64
CA THR A 174 -2.26 5.41 -5.50
C THR A 174 -2.69 5.45 -4.02
N VAL A 175 -1.86 4.91 -3.12
CA VAL A 175 -2.11 4.98 -1.68
C VAL A 175 -2.11 6.43 -1.18
N ILE A 176 -1.15 7.24 -1.60
CA ILE A 176 -1.06 8.64 -1.18
C ILE A 176 -2.32 9.41 -1.59
N GLU A 177 -2.79 9.23 -2.83
CA GLU A 177 -4.02 9.86 -3.31
C GLU A 177 -5.25 9.39 -2.49
N ALA A 178 -5.32 8.11 -2.18
CA ALA A 178 -6.38 7.53 -1.35
C ALA A 178 -6.38 8.09 0.08
N LEU A 179 -5.20 8.21 0.71
CA LEU A 179 -5.04 8.77 2.05
C LEU A 179 -5.36 10.27 2.06
N GLU A 180 -4.97 11.00 1.02
CA GLU A 180 -5.26 12.42 0.84
C GLU A 180 -6.77 12.70 0.74
N LYS A 181 -7.54 11.76 0.16
CA LYS A 181 -9.01 11.81 0.09
C LYS A 181 -9.69 11.41 1.39
N LYS A 182 -9.13 10.41 2.10
CA LYS A 182 -9.67 9.92 3.38
C LYS A 182 -9.51 10.94 4.51
N ASP A 183 -8.52 11.83 4.38
CA ASP A 183 -8.27 12.94 5.30
C ASP A 183 -8.04 12.49 6.76
N ASP A 184 -7.46 11.31 6.94
CA ASP A 184 -7.25 10.68 8.24
C ASP A 184 -5.85 10.97 8.80
N LEU A 185 -5.80 11.62 9.96
CA LEU A 185 -4.57 11.90 10.71
C LEU A 185 -3.86 10.63 11.18
N GLY A 186 -4.56 9.49 11.28
CA GLY A 186 -3.95 8.19 11.59
C GLY A 186 -2.89 7.73 10.58
N SER A 187 -2.89 8.30 9.37
CA SER A 187 -1.91 7.99 8.33
C SER A 187 -0.59 8.77 8.44
N VAL A 188 -0.53 9.83 9.26
CA VAL A 188 0.62 10.74 9.32
C VAL A 188 1.91 10.02 9.73
N ASP A 189 1.86 9.15 10.75
CA ASP A 189 3.03 8.35 11.17
C ASP A 189 3.57 7.49 10.01
N HIS A 190 2.68 6.90 9.20
CA HIS A 190 3.06 6.09 8.05
C HIS A 190 3.65 6.92 6.91
N LEU A 191 3.10 8.11 6.65
CA LEU A 191 3.63 9.03 5.63
C LEU A 191 5.02 9.56 6.00
N ILE A 192 5.26 9.87 7.28
CA ILE A 192 6.58 10.30 7.76
C ILE A 192 7.61 9.18 7.59
N GLU A 193 7.25 7.94 7.98
CA GLU A 193 8.11 6.77 7.79
C GLU A 193 8.38 6.48 6.30
N ALA A 194 7.37 6.61 5.44
CA ALA A 194 7.54 6.43 4.00
C ALA A 194 8.50 7.48 3.41
N LEU A 195 8.39 8.74 3.83
CA LEU A 195 9.32 9.81 3.45
C LEU A 195 10.75 9.47 3.90
N ALA A 196 10.92 9.04 5.15
CA ALA A 196 12.22 8.67 5.71
C ALA A 196 12.89 7.54 4.90
N ARG A 197 12.11 6.56 4.43
CA ARG A 197 12.61 5.48 3.57
C ARG A 197 13.09 5.99 2.22
N GLN A 198 12.34 6.88 1.58
CA GLN A 198 12.76 7.49 0.31
C GLN A 198 14.06 8.29 0.49
N GLU A 199 14.18 9.04 1.59
CA GLU A 199 15.41 9.78 1.91
C GLU A 199 16.61 8.86 2.12
N LYS A 200 16.42 7.78 2.87
CA LYS A 200 17.47 6.79 3.16
C LYS A 200 18.06 6.16 1.89
N VAL A 201 17.25 5.96 0.85
CA VAL A 201 17.71 5.40 -0.43
C VAL A 201 18.08 6.47 -1.46
N GLY A 202 18.21 7.74 -1.05
CA GLY A 202 18.63 8.84 -1.93
C GLY A 202 17.55 9.31 -2.91
N ARG A 203 16.29 8.94 -2.69
CA ARG A 203 15.14 9.26 -3.57
C ARG A 203 14.33 10.48 -3.10
N SER A 204 14.93 11.38 -2.30
CA SER A 204 14.25 12.56 -1.73
C SER A 204 13.69 13.55 -2.76
N GLY A 205 14.26 13.56 -3.96
CA GLY A 205 13.86 14.42 -5.09
C GLY A 205 12.85 13.80 -6.06
N THR A 206 12.37 12.58 -5.80
CA THR A 206 11.42 11.88 -6.68
C THR A 206 9.99 12.41 -6.52
N LEU A 207 9.14 12.12 -7.52
CA LEU A 207 7.69 12.41 -7.47
C LEU A 207 7.05 11.80 -6.22
N LEU A 208 7.41 10.56 -5.89
CA LEU A 208 6.87 9.88 -4.70
C LEU A 208 7.18 10.66 -3.42
N ALA A 209 8.43 11.07 -3.21
CA ALA A 209 8.80 11.88 -2.04
C ALA A 209 8.10 13.25 -2.01
N TYR A 210 7.88 13.86 -3.18
CA TYR A 210 7.10 15.10 -3.30
C TYR A 210 5.63 14.91 -2.91
N GLU A 211 4.96 13.88 -3.43
CA GLU A 211 3.54 13.61 -3.14
C GLU A 211 3.33 13.23 -1.67
N ILE A 212 4.28 12.52 -1.04
CA ILE A 212 4.23 12.27 0.41
C ILE A 212 4.24 13.59 1.20
N ARG A 213 5.17 14.51 0.89
CA ARG A 213 5.25 15.81 1.57
C ARG A 213 4.01 16.66 1.34
N LYS A 214 3.47 16.64 0.12
CA LYS A 214 2.24 17.36 -0.23
C LYS A 214 1.03 16.82 0.53
N CYS A 215 0.93 15.49 0.66
CA CYS A 215 -0.11 14.86 1.48
C CYS A 215 0.04 15.23 2.97
N LEU A 216 1.25 15.16 3.52
CA LEU A 216 1.54 15.62 4.89
C LEU A 216 1.17 17.09 5.11
N LEU A 217 1.52 17.98 4.17
CA LEU A 217 1.13 19.39 4.19
C LEU A 217 -0.38 19.56 4.19
N LYS A 218 -1.13 18.77 3.42
CA LYS A 218 -2.59 18.87 3.41
C LYS A 218 -3.20 18.40 4.74
N LEU A 219 -2.69 17.29 5.29
CA LEU A 219 -3.21 16.70 6.52
C LEU A 219 -2.87 17.51 7.77
N VAL A 220 -1.65 18.07 7.83
CA VAL A 220 -1.06 18.72 9.02
C VAL A 220 -0.96 20.24 8.85
N GLY A 221 -1.00 20.77 7.64
CA GLY A 221 -0.97 22.21 7.40
C GLY A 221 0.37 22.91 7.68
N GLU A 222 1.42 22.15 8.00
CA GLU A 222 2.79 22.61 8.13
C GLU A 222 3.61 22.11 6.94
N ASP A 223 4.71 22.78 6.60
CA ASP A 223 5.56 22.40 5.47
C ASP A 223 7.00 22.16 5.96
N PHE A 224 7.42 20.90 5.92
CA PHE A 224 8.79 20.50 6.23
C PHE A 224 9.39 19.70 5.07
N LYS A 225 10.69 19.91 4.82
CA LYS A 225 11.39 19.25 3.71
C LYS A 225 11.86 17.83 4.07
N VAL A 226 12.23 17.60 5.32
CA VAL A 226 12.91 16.37 5.77
C VAL A 226 12.02 15.58 6.72
N SER A 227 12.04 14.25 6.63
CA SER A 227 11.28 13.35 7.50
C SER A 227 11.58 13.54 8.99
N ALA A 228 12.82 13.87 9.35
CA ALA A 228 13.24 14.14 10.73
C ALA A 228 12.50 15.35 11.33
N ASP A 229 12.35 16.43 10.58
CA ASP A 229 11.63 17.63 11.02
C ASP A 229 10.14 17.33 11.20
N TRP A 230 9.56 16.59 10.25
CA TRP A 230 8.20 16.08 10.35
C TRP A 230 7.98 15.27 11.63
N LYS A 231 8.89 14.33 11.92
CA LYS A 231 8.82 13.48 13.12
C LYS A 231 8.93 14.30 14.40
N ASN A 232 9.89 15.23 14.46
CA ASN A 232 10.10 16.12 15.62
C ASN A 232 8.88 17.02 15.88
N PHE A 233 8.21 17.45 14.81
CA PHE A 233 6.96 18.20 14.92
C PHE A 233 5.81 17.33 15.41
N TRP A 234 5.63 16.15 14.82
CA TRP A 234 4.43 15.33 14.97
C TRP A 234 4.38 14.53 16.27
N GLU A 235 5.46 13.85 16.65
CA GLU A 235 5.52 12.96 17.82
C GLU A 235 4.98 13.58 19.13
N PRO A 236 5.40 14.80 19.54
CA PRO A 236 4.87 15.40 20.77
C PRO A 236 3.42 15.89 20.66
N ARG A 237 2.87 16.00 19.45
CA ARG A 237 1.55 16.61 19.18
C ARG A 237 0.47 15.61 18.82
N LYS A 238 0.82 14.42 18.33
CA LYS A 238 -0.11 13.48 17.67
C LYS A 238 -1.35 13.07 18.47
N LYS A 239 -1.29 13.09 19.81
CA LYS A 239 -2.44 12.72 20.66
C LYS A 239 -3.53 13.79 20.71
N ASP A 240 -3.13 15.06 20.73
CA ASP A 240 -4.02 16.20 20.95
C ASP A 240 -4.01 17.18 19.76
N TYR A 241 -3.51 16.72 18.61
CA TYR A 241 -3.31 17.55 17.44
C TYR A 241 -4.65 18.03 16.88
N LYS A 242 -4.79 19.35 16.75
CA LYS A 242 -5.93 19.99 16.09
C LYS A 242 -5.43 20.70 14.84
N ARG A 243 -5.99 20.33 13.69
CA ARG A 243 -5.64 20.91 12.40
C ARG A 243 -5.95 22.43 12.41
N PRO A 244 -5.00 23.29 11.99
CA PRO A 244 -5.26 24.70 11.77
C PRO A 244 -6.38 24.90 10.72
N PRO A 245 -7.21 25.95 10.85
CA PRO A 245 -8.22 26.25 9.85
C PRO A 245 -7.58 26.55 8.48
N PRO A 246 -8.23 26.15 7.37
CA PRO A 246 -7.73 26.36 6.01
C PRO A 246 -7.55 27.87 5.77
N GLY A 247 -6.32 28.29 5.48
CA GLY A 247 -5.95 29.71 5.29
C GLY A 247 -4.77 30.18 6.14
N LYS A 248 -4.37 29.42 7.17
CA LYS A 248 -3.14 29.65 7.96
C LYS A 248 -2.04 28.61 7.67
N LEU A 249 -2.00 28.08 6.45
CA LEU A 249 -0.92 27.19 6.01
C LEU A 249 0.40 27.96 6.07
N LYS A 250 1.25 27.62 7.03
CA LYS A 250 2.57 28.25 7.16
C LYS A 250 3.46 27.61 6.11
N ARG A 251 3.94 28.40 5.13
CA ARG A 251 5.11 28.01 4.36
C ARG A 251 6.27 27.87 5.35
N GLY A 252 6.84 26.67 5.45
CA GLY A 252 7.94 26.38 6.35
C GLY A 252 9.10 27.32 6.08
N VAL A 253 9.55 28.02 7.13
CA VAL A 253 10.59 29.06 7.06
C VAL A 253 12.00 28.45 6.98
N THR A 254 12.15 27.17 6.65
CA THR A 254 13.45 26.58 6.26
C THR A 254 13.76 26.92 4.80
N SER A 255 13.90 28.22 4.58
CA SER A 255 14.41 28.86 3.37
C SER A 255 15.91 28.59 3.24
N VAL A 256 16.27 27.42 2.72
CA VAL A 256 17.34 27.45 1.71
C VAL A 256 16.66 27.93 0.45
N LYS A 257 16.96 29.18 0.07
CA LYS A 257 16.59 29.78 -1.20
C LYS A 257 17.06 28.81 -2.29
N ARG A 258 16.12 28.13 -2.94
CA ARG A 258 16.40 27.32 -4.11
C ARG A 258 15.79 28.06 -5.27
N ASP A 259 16.60 28.28 -6.29
CA ASP A 259 16.08 28.77 -7.55
C ASP A 259 15.05 27.75 -8.04
N PRO A 260 13.88 28.21 -8.49
CA PRO A 260 12.90 27.33 -9.08
C PRO A 260 13.54 26.54 -10.24
N PRO A 261 13.14 25.28 -10.47
CA PRO A 261 13.63 24.53 -11.62
C PRO A 261 13.37 25.34 -12.89
N ALA A 262 14.46 25.77 -13.53
CA ALA A 262 14.40 26.61 -14.70
C ALA A 262 14.65 25.75 -15.94
N PHE A 263 13.78 25.89 -16.95
CA PHE A 263 14.00 25.35 -18.29
C PHE A 263 14.27 26.54 -19.19
N PHE A 264 15.47 26.61 -19.79
CA PHE A 264 15.95 27.79 -20.52
C PHE A 264 15.87 29.11 -19.74
N GLY A 265 16.22 29.07 -18.44
CA GLY A 265 16.21 30.28 -17.60
C GLY A 265 14.83 30.78 -17.18
N MET A 266 13.74 30.09 -17.56
CA MET A 266 12.39 30.39 -17.12
C MET A 266 11.95 29.42 -16.03
N GLU A 267 11.44 29.95 -14.92
CA GLU A 267 10.83 29.17 -13.84
C GLU A 267 9.69 28.28 -14.37
N VAL A 268 9.82 26.96 -14.24
CA VAL A 268 8.79 26.00 -14.66
C VAL A 268 8.06 25.45 -13.45
N ALA A 269 6.82 25.92 -13.25
CA ALA A 269 5.86 25.35 -12.31
C ALA A 269 4.86 24.43 -13.05
N ALA A 270 5.34 23.38 -13.73
CA ALA A 270 4.48 22.45 -14.47
C ALA A 270 3.98 21.31 -13.57
N LYS A 271 2.64 21.11 -13.54
CA LYS A 271 2.01 19.92 -12.91
C LYS A 271 1.96 18.72 -13.86
N ASN A 272 1.91 18.98 -15.17
CA ASN A 272 1.90 17.98 -16.22
C ASN A 272 2.93 18.41 -17.27
N VAL A 273 3.77 17.48 -17.72
CA VAL A 273 4.72 17.70 -18.82
C VAL A 273 4.24 16.89 -20.01
N VAL A 274 4.03 17.56 -21.14
CA VAL A 274 3.70 16.92 -22.42
C VAL A 274 4.91 17.09 -23.33
N PHE A 275 5.51 15.98 -23.74
CA PHE A 275 6.55 15.99 -24.76
C PHE A 275 5.88 15.86 -26.13
N LEU A 276 5.92 16.94 -26.91
CA LEU A 276 5.62 16.91 -28.34
C LEU A 276 6.96 16.74 -29.05
N LEU A 277 7.25 15.51 -29.47
CA LEU A 277 8.43 15.21 -30.26
C LEU A 277 8.04 15.31 -31.73
N ASP A 278 8.57 16.32 -32.40
CA ASP A 278 8.49 16.42 -33.85
C ASP A 278 9.47 15.42 -34.47
N VAL A 279 8.95 14.56 -35.34
CA VAL A 279 9.74 13.62 -36.16
C VAL A 279 9.58 13.95 -37.65
N SER A 280 9.23 15.20 -37.96
CA SER A 280 9.19 15.67 -39.34
C SER A 280 10.61 15.74 -39.94
N GLY A 281 10.73 15.40 -41.22
CA GLY A 281 12.02 15.33 -41.93
C GLY A 281 12.82 16.64 -42.00
N SER A 282 12.24 17.78 -41.57
CA SER A 282 13.03 19.02 -41.39
C SER A 282 14.08 18.93 -40.29
N MET A 283 14.00 17.92 -39.42
CA MET A 283 15.01 17.61 -38.41
C MET A 283 16.25 16.89 -38.98
N GLU A 284 16.24 16.46 -40.25
CA GLU A 284 17.39 15.80 -40.90
C GLU A 284 18.40 16.80 -41.49
N VAL A 285 18.06 18.09 -41.52
CA VAL A 285 18.97 19.13 -42.01
C VAL A 285 19.96 19.45 -40.89
N VAL A 286 21.20 19.01 -41.07
CA VAL A 286 22.33 19.44 -40.26
C VAL A 286 22.71 20.84 -40.73
N ASP A 287 22.54 21.84 -39.86
CA ASP A 287 23.09 23.17 -40.12
C ASP A 287 24.61 23.05 -40.18
N ASP A 288 25.21 23.54 -41.26
CA ASP A 288 26.65 23.69 -41.34
C ASP A 288 27.08 24.63 -40.22
N LEU A 289 27.90 24.11 -39.29
CA LEU A 289 28.54 24.93 -38.27
C LEU A 289 29.31 26.05 -38.99
N PRO A 290 29.21 27.31 -38.54
CA PRO A 290 30.01 28.37 -39.13
C PRO A 290 31.48 27.96 -39.07
N GLU A 291 32.17 28.06 -40.21
CA GLU A 291 33.60 27.79 -40.28
C GLU A 291 34.31 28.53 -39.14
N ASP A 292 35.11 27.78 -38.39
CA ASP A 292 35.91 28.27 -37.28
C ASP A 292 36.63 29.54 -37.74
N PRO A 293 36.48 30.69 -37.06
CA PRO A 293 37.12 31.91 -37.51
C PRO A 293 38.62 31.83 -37.20
N GLY A 294 39.34 31.17 -38.09
CA GLY A 294 40.75 31.41 -38.37
C GLY A 294 41.76 30.70 -37.48
N ASP A 295 42.86 30.35 -38.15
CA ASP A 295 44.22 30.15 -37.65
C ASP A 295 44.62 31.02 -36.44
#